data_AF-A0A1S1N188-F1
#
_entry.id   AF-A0A1S1N188-F1
#
_cell.length_a   1.000
_cell.length_b   1.000
_cell.length_c   1.000
_cell.angle_alpha   90.00
_cell.angle_beta   90.00
_cell.angle_gamma   90.00
#
_symmetry.space_group_name_H-M   'P 1'
#
loop_
_entity.id
_entity.type
_entity.pdbx_description
1 polymer ?
#
loop_
_entity_poly.entity_id
_entity_poly.type
_entity_poly.pdbx_seq_one_letter_code
_entity_poly.pdbx_strand_id
1 'polypeptide(L)'
;MNKKQYQESGILYAVFTTVLLYFLFKITLFSSMVLDKKSTCLSSFWDNIDTVITPFLAFFIVALMSCVWFFYCAIKYKRKVGKPVYLLLIVGAVFYYFWFKGFYGFWYLMSYEQKEITLQEFFEKTGGTDRLKLYGNERSQNVLCQ
;
A
#
# COMPACT_ATOMS: atom_id res chain seq x y z
N MET A 1 13.72 19.87 29.01
CA MET A 1 14.09 18.80 28.05
C MET A 1 14.93 19.40 26.93
N ASN A 2 16.07 18.77 26.63
CA ASN A 2 17.12 19.33 25.79
C ASN A 2 16.75 19.25 24.29
N LYS A 3 16.92 20.33 23.51
CA LYS A 3 16.53 20.41 22.08
C LYS A 3 17.11 19.31 21.19
N LYS A 4 18.24 18.71 21.57
CA LYS A 4 18.86 17.55 20.88
C LYS A 4 18.04 16.26 21.02
N GLN A 5 17.54 15.98 22.22
CA GLN A 5 16.74 14.78 22.54
C GLN A 5 15.38 14.76 21.83
N TYR A 6 14.75 15.93 21.67
CA TYR A 6 13.47 16.06 20.94
C TYR A 6 13.61 15.83 19.42
N GLN A 7 14.84 15.90 18.89
CA GLN A 7 15.08 15.82 17.45
C GLN A 7 15.57 14.45 16.99
N GLU A 8 16.25 13.68 17.84
CA GLU A 8 16.52 12.25 17.63
C GLU A 8 15.25 11.41 17.75
N SER A 9 14.34 11.79 18.66
CA SER A 9 13.07 11.09 18.82
C SER A 9 12.16 11.24 17.60
N GLY A 10 12.18 12.38 16.91
CA GLY A 10 11.28 12.66 15.78
C GLY A 10 11.41 11.69 14.60
N ILE A 11 12.63 11.25 14.25
CA ILE A 11 12.82 10.26 13.18
C ILE A 11 12.45 8.85 13.63
N LEU A 12 12.73 8.52 14.90
CA LEU A 12 12.33 7.24 15.49
C LEU A 12 10.81 7.10 15.51
N TYR A 13 10.08 8.16 15.89
CA TYR A 13 8.62 8.19 15.81
C TYR A 13 8.13 8.06 14.37
N ALA A 14 8.76 8.77 13.41
CA ALA A 14 8.38 8.65 12.00
C ALA A 14 8.53 7.21 11.48
N VAL A 15 9.65 6.54 11.80
CA VAL A 15 9.90 5.14 11.45
C VAL A 15 8.87 4.23 12.12
N PHE A 16 8.69 4.36 13.43
CA PHE A 16 7.76 3.53 14.19
C PHE A 16 6.32 3.66 13.68
N THR A 17 5.84 4.89 13.48
CA THR A 17 4.50 5.14 12.95
C THR A 17 4.36 4.58 11.53
N THR A 18 5.36 4.75 10.66
CA THR A 18 5.36 4.17 9.30
C THR A 18 5.18 2.65 9.34
N VAL A 19 5.97 1.97 10.18
CA VAL A 19 5.94 0.51 10.31
C VAL A 19 4.60 0.06 10.91
N LEU A 20 4.11 0.73 11.94
CA LEU A 20 2.82 0.43 12.56
C LEU A 20 1.67 0.55 11.54
N LEU A 21 1.64 1.62 10.75
CA LEU A 21 0.63 1.83 9.71
C LEU A 21 0.68 0.74 8.64
N TYR A 22 1.88 0.35 8.21
CA TYR A 22 2.06 -0.76 7.27
C TYR A 22 1.54 -2.09 7.85
N PHE A 23 1.83 -2.39 9.11
CA PHE A 23 1.30 -3.57 9.78
C PHE A 23 -0.22 -3.55 9.90
N LEU A 24 -0.80 -2.43 10.32
CA LEU A 24 -2.25 -2.28 10.39
C LEU A 24 -2.90 -2.49 9.02
N PHE A 25 -2.36 -1.89 7.96
CA PHE A 25 -2.81 -2.14 6.59
C PHE A 25 -2.79 -3.62 6.22
N LYS A 26 -1.68 -4.32 6.50
CA LYS A 26 -1.54 -5.76 6.21
C LYS A 26 -2.50 -6.63 7.02
N ILE A 27 -2.71 -6.33 8.30
CA ILE A 27 -3.64 -7.06 9.17
C ILE A 27 -5.07 -6.87 8.66
N THR A 28 -5.47 -5.65 8.33
CA THR A 28 -6.79 -5.37 7.76
C THR A 28 -6.98 -6.14 6.46
N LEU A 29 -5.98 -6.10 5.55
CA LEU A 29 -6.06 -6.80 4.26
C LEU A 29 -6.18 -8.32 4.43
N PHE A 30 -5.37 -8.91 5.31
CA PHE A 30 -5.46 -10.34 5.61
C PHE A 30 -6.81 -10.71 6.25
N SER A 31 -7.30 -9.89 7.18
CA SER A 31 -8.61 -10.09 7.81
C SER A 31 -9.73 -10.07 6.78
N SER A 32 -9.72 -9.11 5.85
CA SER A 32 -10.69 -9.04 4.76
C SER A 32 -10.64 -10.27 3.85
N MET A 33 -9.44 -10.75 3.49
CA MET A 33 -9.29 -11.97 2.69
C MET A 33 -9.77 -13.23 3.41
N VAL A 34 -9.60 -13.32 4.73
CA VAL A 34 -10.08 -14.47 5.52
C VAL A 34 -11.60 -14.44 5.69
N LEU A 35 -12.19 -13.24 5.81
CA LEU A 35 -13.64 -13.02 5.88
C LEU A 35 -14.34 -13.32 4.55
N ASP A 36 -13.65 -13.17 3.41
CA ASP A 36 -14.12 -13.46 2.05
C ASP A 36 -14.32 -14.96 1.72
N LYS A 37 -14.45 -15.82 2.73
CA LYS A 37 -14.88 -17.22 2.52
C LYS A 37 -16.31 -17.37 2.00
N LYS A 38 -17.06 -16.27 1.79
CA LYS A 38 -18.48 -16.23 1.42
C LYS A 38 -18.77 -15.49 0.09
N SER A 39 -17.85 -15.56 -0.88
CA SER A 39 -18.05 -15.04 -2.25
C SER A 39 -18.39 -13.54 -2.32
N THR A 40 -17.70 -12.71 -1.54
CA THR A 40 -17.93 -11.25 -1.48
C THR A 40 -16.64 -10.52 -1.83
N CYS A 41 -16.55 -9.96 -3.05
CA CYS A 41 -15.34 -9.31 -3.56
C CYS A 41 -14.60 -8.46 -2.51
N LEU A 42 -13.27 -8.46 -2.56
CA LEU A 42 -12.46 -7.60 -1.70
C LEU A 42 -12.80 -6.10 -1.91
N SER A 43 -13.19 -5.72 -3.13
CA SER A 43 -13.72 -4.41 -3.49
C SER A 43 -14.98 -4.02 -2.72
N SER A 44 -15.86 -4.94 -2.32
CA SER A 44 -17.05 -4.61 -1.52
C SER A 44 -16.72 -4.14 -0.11
N PHE A 45 -15.55 -4.52 0.42
CA PHE A 45 -15.07 -4.08 1.72
C PHE A 45 -14.18 -2.84 1.61
N TRP A 46 -13.33 -2.80 0.59
CA TRP A 46 -12.26 -1.80 0.50
C TRP A 46 -12.60 -0.58 -0.33
N ASP A 47 -13.61 -0.69 -1.19
CA ASP A 47 -14.07 0.36 -2.09
C ASP A 47 -15.62 0.39 -2.14
N ASN A 48 -16.23 0.33 -0.96
CA ASN A 48 -17.68 0.43 -0.83
C ASN A 48 -18.16 1.85 -1.17
N ILE A 49 -18.99 1.96 -2.20
CA ILE A 49 -19.54 3.19 -2.78
C ILE A 49 -20.36 3.99 -1.76
N ASP A 50 -20.87 3.36 -0.71
CA ASP A 50 -21.70 4.01 0.31
C ASP A 50 -20.91 4.89 1.30
N THR A 51 -19.57 4.89 1.23
CA THR A 51 -18.71 5.65 2.15
C THR A 51 -17.89 6.72 1.42
N VAL A 52 -17.90 7.95 1.95
CA VAL A 52 -17.14 9.09 1.38
C VAL A 52 -15.62 8.85 1.41
N ILE A 53 -15.14 8.10 2.40
CA ILE A 53 -13.73 7.71 2.52
C ILE A 53 -13.69 6.19 2.64
N THR A 54 -13.31 5.53 1.55
CA THR A 54 -13.16 4.08 1.53
C THR A 54 -11.93 3.65 2.34
N PRO A 55 -11.90 2.43 2.91
CA PRO A 55 -10.73 1.95 3.65
C PRO A 55 -9.44 2.01 2.83
N PHE A 56 -9.51 1.70 1.53
CA PHE A 56 -8.37 1.85 0.63
C PHE A 56 -7.84 3.28 0.61
N LEU A 57 -8.73 4.25 0.40
CA LEU A 57 -8.39 5.66 0.27
C LEU A 57 -7.86 6.22 1.60
N ALA A 58 -8.44 5.81 2.73
CA ALA A 58 -7.94 6.17 4.07
C ALA A 58 -6.49 5.70 4.27
N PHE A 59 -6.21 4.41 4.03
CA PHE A 59 -4.86 3.86 4.17
C PHE A 59 -3.88 4.48 3.18
N PHE A 60 -4.33 4.79 1.96
CA PHE A 60 -3.49 5.43 0.95
C PHE A 60 -3.11 6.86 1.33
N ILE A 61 -4.06 7.68 1.78
CA ILE A 61 -3.78 9.04 2.29
C ILE A 61 -2.80 8.98 3.47
N VAL A 62 -3.05 8.08 4.43
CA VAL A 62 -2.21 7.95 5.61
C VAL A 62 -0.78 7.49 5.22
N ALA A 63 -0.65 6.60 4.24
CA ALA A 63 0.65 6.19 3.71
C ALA A 63 1.40 7.35 3.03
N LEU A 64 0.72 8.19 2.25
CA LEU A 64 1.29 9.40 1.65
C LEU A 64 1.77 10.39 2.72
N MET A 65 0.93 10.66 3.72
CA MET A 65 1.28 11.56 4.82
C MET A 65 2.47 11.02 5.63
N SER A 66 2.50 9.72 5.91
CA SER A 66 3.62 9.06 6.57
C SER A 66 4.90 9.16 5.73
N CYS A 67 4.81 9.00 4.41
CA CYS A 67 5.93 9.14 3.48
C CYS A 67 6.53 10.54 3.54
N VAL A 68 5.70 11.56 3.36
CA VAL A 68 6.12 12.98 3.42
C VAL A 68 6.76 13.28 4.78
N TRP A 69 6.14 12.81 5.87
CA TRP A 69 6.66 13.01 7.22
C TRP A 69 8.02 12.33 7.42
N PHE A 70 8.17 11.08 6.99
CA PHE A 70 9.42 10.32 7.08
C PHE A 70 10.56 11.04 6.35
N PHE A 71 10.35 11.43 5.09
CA PHE A 71 11.38 12.11 4.31
C PHE A 71 11.70 13.49 4.87
N TYR A 72 10.70 14.23 5.34
CA TYR A 72 10.91 15.50 6.04
C TYR A 72 11.80 15.33 7.27
N CYS A 73 11.50 14.35 8.14
CA CYS A 73 12.30 14.03 9.31
C CYS A 73 13.71 13.57 8.94
N ALA A 74 13.86 12.72 7.93
CA ALA A 74 15.15 12.22 7.47
C ALA A 74 16.03 13.33 6.88
N ILE A 75 15.49 14.26 6.09
CA ILE A 75 16.24 15.42 5.58
C ILE A 75 16.66 16.35 6.73
N LYS A 76 15.78 16.59 7.70
CA LYS A 76 16.09 17.40 8.89
C LYS A 76 17.17 16.74 9.76
N TYR A 77 17.17 15.41 9.83
CA TYR A 77 18.16 14.63 10.57
C TYR A 77 19.52 14.58 9.83
N LYS A 78 19.51 14.48 8.50
CA LYS A 78 20.69 14.58 7.63
C LYS A 78 21.50 15.85 7.87
N ARG A 79 20.83 16.99 8.04
CA ARG A 79 21.50 18.28 8.36
C ARG A 79 22.30 18.24 9.67
N LYS A 80 22.06 17.27 10.56
CA LYS A 80 22.77 17.15 11.84
C LYS A 80 23.82 16.05 11.87
N VAL A 81 23.51 14.87 11.33
CA VAL A 81 24.34 13.66 11.46
C VAL A 81 25.18 13.41 10.19
N GLY A 82 24.86 14.09 9.09
CA GLY A 82 25.63 14.04 7.85
C GLY A 82 25.35 12.79 7.01
N LYS A 83 26.42 12.21 6.44
CA LYS A 83 26.36 11.13 5.44
C LYS A 83 25.64 9.83 5.86
N PRO A 84 25.66 9.33 7.12
CA PRO A 84 25.01 8.05 7.44
C PRO A 84 23.49 8.05 7.24
N VAL A 85 22.84 9.21 7.20
CA VAL A 85 21.39 9.34 6.96
C VAL A 85 20.99 8.93 5.54
N TYR A 86 21.93 8.91 4.58
CA TYR A 86 21.64 8.42 3.22
C TYR A 86 21.19 6.96 3.22
N LEU A 87 21.73 6.11 4.10
CA LEU A 87 21.30 4.72 4.20
C LEU A 87 19.83 4.64 4.62
N LEU A 88 19.42 5.46 5.59
CA LEU A 88 18.03 5.52 6.05
C LEU A 88 17.08 6.07 4.97
N LEU A 89 17.53 7.06 4.18
CA LEU A 89 16.79 7.56 3.03
C LEU A 89 16.61 6.51 1.93
N ILE A 90 17.67 5.75 1.62
CA ILE A 90 17.62 4.67 0.62
C ILE A 90 16.68 3.57 1.09
N VAL A 91 16.83 3.09 2.33
CA VAL A 91 15.97 2.05 2.91
C VAL A 91 14.52 2.51 2.93
N GLY A 92 14.26 3.76 3.35
CA GLY A 92 12.92 4.33 3.32
C GLY A 92 12.34 4.42 1.90
N ALA A 93 13.13 4.87 0.92
CA ALA A 93 12.69 4.93 -0.48
C ALA A 93 12.33 3.56 -1.05
N VAL A 94 13.17 2.55 -0.78
CA VAL A 94 12.89 1.17 -1.19
C VAL A 94 11.62 0.64 -0.52
N PHE A 95 11.46 0.88 0.79
CA PHE A 95 10.27 0.49 1.53
C PHE A 95 9.00 1.11 0.94
N TYR A 96 8.97 2.44 0.76
CA TYR A 96 7.82 3.14 0.19
C TYR A 96 7.56 2.73 -1.26
N TYR A 97 8.59 2.49 -2.06
CA TYR A 97 8.43 1.97 -3.42
C TYR A 97 7.65 0.65 -3.42
N PHE A 98 8.05 -0.33 -2.60
CA PHE A 98 7.35 -1.61 -2.52
C PHE A 98 5.96 -1.47 -1.91
N TRP A 99 5.78 -0.56 -0.94
CA TRP A 99 4.47 -0.32 -0.34
C TRP A 99 3.48 0.29 -1.34
N PHE A 100 3.88 1.34 -2.07
CA PHE A 100 3.05 1.95 -3.10
C PHE A 100 2.84 1.04 -4.32
N LYS A 101 3.84 0.23 -4.69
CA LYS A 101 3.64 -0.84 -5.69
C LYS A 101 2.57 -1.84 -5.24
N GLY A 102 2.52 -2.15 -3.94
CA GLY A 102 1.46 -2.94 -3.33
C GLY A 102 0.08 -2.29 -3.44
N PHE A 103 -0.04 -1.00 -3.10
CA PHE A 103 -1.29 -0.23 -3.30
C PHE A 103 -1.73 -0.21 -4.77
N TYR A 104 -0.81 -0.02 -5.70
CA TYR A 104 -1.09 -0.04 -7.13
C TYR A 104 -1.65 -1.41 -7.56
N GLY A 105 -0.97 -2.51 -7.22
CA GLY A 105 -1.47 -3.85 -7.54
C GLY A 105 -2.83 -4.14 -6.89
N PHE A 106 -3.05 -3.65 -5.67
CA PHE A 106 -4.33 -3.80 -4.98
C PHE A 106 -5.45 -2.98 -5.63
N TRP A 107 -5.15 -1.77 -6.09
CA TRP A 107 -6.07 -0.97 -6.90
C TRP A 107 -6.51 -1.71 -8.17
N TYR A 108 -5.56 -2.28 -8.92
CA TYR A 108 -5.89 -3.09 -10.10
C TYR A 108 -6.75 -4.30 -9.78
N LEU A 109 -6.55 -4.94 -8.62
CA LEU A 109 -7.38 -6.06 -8.19
C LEU A 109 -8.83 -5.60 -7.95
N MET A 110 -9.01 -4.49 -7.24
CA MET A 110 -10.35 -3.93 -6.99
C MET A 110 -11.04 -3.47 -8.28
N SER A 111 -10.33 -2.76 -9.16
CA SER A 111 -10.88 -2.35 -10.48
C SER A 111 -11.27 -3.56 -11.34
N TYR A 112 -10.51 -4.66 -11.27
CA TYR A 112 -10.87 -5.89 -11.96
C TYR A 112 -12.15 -6.51 -11.36
N GLU A 113 -12.24 -6.60 -10.03
CA GLU A 113 -13.44 -7.10 -9.34
C GLU A 113 -14.69 -6.27 -9.66
N GLN A 114 -14.53 -4.94 -9.77
CA GLN A 114 -15.59 -4.00 -10.15
C GLN A 114 -15.92 -3.96 -11.66
N LYS A 115 -15.23 -4.77 -12.48
CA LYS A 115 -15.39 -4.83 -13.95
C LYS A 115 -15.00 -3.53 -14.68
N GLU A 116 -14.18 -2.68 -14.06
CA GLU A 116 -13.64 -1.48 -14.71
C GLU A 116 -12.55 -1.81 -15.73
N ILE A 117 -11.86 -2.94 -15.54
CA ILE A 117 -10.78 -3.42 -16.40
C ILE A 117 -10.93 -4.92 -16.70
N THR A 118 -10.32 -5.37 -17.79
CA THR A 118 -10.31 -6.79 -18.17
C THR A 118 -9.23 -7.58 -17.43
N LEU A 119 -9.38 -8.92 -17.38
CA LEU A 119 -8.37 -9.82 -16.79
C LEU A 119 -7.01 -9.69 -17.49
N GLN A 120 -7.03 -9.46 -18.81
CA GLN A 120 -5.82 -9.24 -19.60
C GLN A 120 -5.11 -7.95 -19.19
N GLU A 121 -5.83 -6.84 -19.08
CA GLU A 121 -5.27 -5.56 -18.62
C GLU A 121 -4.74 -5.64 -17.19
N PHE A 122 -5.42 -6.39 -16.31
CA PHE A 122 -4.94 -6.66 -14.96
C PHE A 122 -3.56 -7.35 -14.98
N PHE A 123 -3.39 -8.44 -15.73
CA PHE A 123 -2.12 -9.17 -15.77
C PHE A 123 -1.01 -8.41 -16.52
N GLU A 124 -1.35 -7.64 -17.55
CA GLU A 124 -0.39 -6.80 -18.26
C GLU A 124 0.19 -5.72 -17.33
N LYS A 125 -0.68 -5.04 -16.57
CA LYS A 125 -0.28 -3.93 -15.70
C LYS A 125 0.33 -4.38 -14.37
N THR A 126 0.04 -5.59 -13.92
CA THR A 126 0.66 -6.18 -12.71
C THR A 126 1.92 -7.01 -13.02
N GLY A 127 2.27 -7.19 -14.30
CA GLY A 127 3.46 -7.94 -14.73
C GLY A 127 3.31 -9.46 -14.59
N GLY A 128 2.07 -9.96 -14.62
CA GLY A 128 1.71 -11.37 -14.48
C GLY A 128 1.26 -12.04 -15.77
N THR A 129 1.67 -11.53 -16.93
CA THR A 129 1.28 -12.05 -18.27
C THR A 129 1.56 -13.54 -18.47
N ASP A 130 2.56 -14.10 -17.78
CA ASP A 130 2.80 -15.55 -17.79
C ASP A 130 1.70 -16.36 -17.08
N ARG A 131 1.05 -15.78 -16.07
CA ARG A 131 -0.09 -16.39 -15.36
C ARG A 131 -1.38 -16.32 -16.15
N LEU A 132 -1.49 -15.42 -17.13
CA LEU A 132 -2.63 -15.34 -18.06
C LEU A 132 -2.85 -16.67 -18.81
N LYS A 133 -1.77 -17.40 -19.10
CA LYS A 133 -1.82 -18.70 -19.79
C LYS A 133 -2.60 -19.77 -19.01
N LEU A 134 -2.73 -19.62 -17.69
CA LEU A 134 -3.46 -20.54 -16.82
C LEU A 134 -4.99 -20.36 -16.89
N TYR A 135 -5.48 -19.22 -17.41
CA TYR A 135 -6.90 -18.88 -17.46
C TYR A 135 -7.57 -19.18 -18.83
N GLY A 136 -6.86 -19.81 -19.77
CA GLY A 136 -7.44 -20.32 -21.03
C GLY A 136 -8.10 -19.26 -21.92
N ASN A 137 -9.16 -19.65 -22.64
CA ASN A 137 -9.96 -18.77 -23.51
C ASN A 137 -11.04 -17.98 -22.74
N GLU A 138 -11.18 -18.17 -21.43
CA GLU A 138 -12.14 -17.45 -20.57
C GLU A 138 -11.61 -16.06 -20.14
N ARG A 139 -10.97 -15.34 -21.06
CA ARG A 139 -10.32 -14.04 -20.78
C ARG A 139 -11.30 -12.91 -20.44
N SER A 140 -12.60 -13.13 -20.65
CA SER A 140 -13.66 -12.12 -20.52
C SER A 140 -14.65 -12.39 -19.38
N GLN A 141 -14.51 -13.50 -18.65
CA GLN A 141 -15.39 -13.79 -17.52
C GLN A 141 -14.75 -13.30 -16.21
N ASN A 142 -15.56 -12.65 -15.36
CA ASN A 142 -15.11 -12.19 -14.06
C ASN A 142 -15.09 -13.38 -13.10
N VAL A 143 -13.99 -14.14 -13.09
CA VAL A 143 -13.90 -15.44 -12.38
C VAL A 143 -13.77 -15.28 -10.85
N LEU A 144 -13.38 -14.10 -10.36
CA LEU A 144 -13.06 -13.91 -8.94
C LEU A 144 -14.26 -13.62 -8.03
N CYS A 145 -15.40 -13.17 -8.59
CA CYS A 145 -16.58 -12.83 -7.80
C CYS A 145 -17.88 -13.26 -8.50
N GLN A 146 -18.79 -13.87 -7.76
CA GLN A 146 -20.15 -14.20 -8.19
C GLN A 146 -21.18 -13.37 -7.42
#